data_AF-A0A180G973-F1
#
_entry.id   AF-A0A180G973-F1
#
_cell.length_a   1.000
_cell.length_b   1.000
_cell.length_c   1.000
_cell.angle_alpha   90.00
_cell.angle_beta   90.00
_cell.angle_gamma   90.00
#
_symmetry.space_group_name_H-M   'P 1'
#
loop_
_entity.id
_entity.type
_entity.pdbx_description
1 polymer ?
#
loop_
_entity_poly.entity_id
_entity_poly.type
_entity_poly.pdbx_seq_one_letter_code
_entity_poly.pdbx_strand_id
1 'polypeptide(L)'
;MGRKPQPVAPGTSRSLIISRNALVFRIDQLTILCDQCKDKAWITSDVILKTQEAPIKCKLFAAQTFCAKITFDLDQLPEPHRLQLRDSLLTALSQDLIISSKIILVQLCLSLANLALQLPEWPTVVTNLIEKFGKDPKTVPVLLEFLTVFPQEIVGNLKIQISYDIIVQAMPSNSNVKWQDIKAPLFLMRTMGAKVDLKEDGVLPMIMDIIPRLPAHPKIQYATILVLCRYTEWTNLHPNGISFQLQYISSGFDQTSRSPSHEIHLITYLPQLHSFYQNMSLTLGQDDMNKVSAAIAHIIAGLPAPQGAAAMSTICMPPVEGLHNIAARKQAPTKQVQQNVLDLLERLDMFLLIIGRLEGDLLPDCLKLMGEIWTVISEILEQYGSSIKLSDRICALIRRGLTFYGEACLPLIGSVLEEVTAGFEASGCSSYLWITSKIVAAFPERTDPNFLSAVQLAFERQSNRVFPLLNENNVSLLIVFF
;
A
#
# COMPACT_ATOMS: atom_id res chain seq x y z
N MET A 1 -8.79 -3.02 -62.52
CA MET A 1 -7.41 -2.68 -62.92
C MET A 1 -7.06 -1.34 -62.27
N GLY A 2 -6.53 -1.24 -61.06
CA GLY A 2 -5.42 -1.98 -60.49
C GLY A 2 -4.16 -1.09 -60.41
N ARG A 3 -4.26 0.13 -59.85
CA ARG A 3 -3.07 0.93 -59.52
C ARG A 3 -2.48 0.39 -58.22
N LYS A 4 -1.36 -0.32 -58.36
CA LYS A 4 -0.54 -0.84 -57.27
C LYS A 4 0.07 0.31 -56.45
N PRO A 5 -0.15 0.39 -55.12
CA PRO A 5 0.76 1.10 -54.24
C PRO A 5 2.04 0.27 -54.03
N GLN A 6 3.18 0.93 -54.01
CA GLN A 6 4.51 0.36 -53.76
C GLN A 6 4.58 -0.32 -52.37
N PRO A 7 5.38 -1.39 -52.21
CA PRO A 7 5.54 -2.09 -50.95
C PRO A 7 6.38 -1.27 -49.97
N VAL A 8 5.78 -0.89 -48.85
CA VAL A 8 6.49 -0.41 -47.66
C VAL A 8 7.21 -1.61 -47.04
N ALA A 9 8.53 -1.49 -46.87
CA ALA A 9 9.37 -2.52 -46.28
C ALA A 9 8.89 -2.94 -44.87
N PRO A 10 8.90 -4.24 -44.53
CA PRO A 10 8.62 -4.69 -43.18
C PRO A 10 9.90 -4.68 -42.34
N GLY A 11 9.81 -4.06 -41.17
CA GLY A 11 10.56 -4.49 -40.00
C GLY A 11 11.98 -3.96 -39.85
N THR A 12 12.13 -2.86 -39.12
CA THR A 12 13.16 -2.74 -38.07
C THR A 12 12.91 -1.47 -37.24
N SER A 13 12.09 -1.59 -36.20
CA SER A 13 12.12 -0.75 -34.98
C SER A 13 11.06 -1.21 -33.98
N ARG A 14 11.19 -2.46 -33.54
CA ARG A 14 10.53 -2.98 -32.32
C ARG A 14 11.56 -3.81 -31.55
N SER A 15 12.50 -3.16 -30.86
CA SER A 15 13.33 -3.87 -29.86
C SER A 15 14.07 -3.01 -28.84
N LEU A 16 13.72 -1.74 -28.62
CA LEU A 16 14.47 -0.89 -27.67
C LEU A 16 13.66 -0.19 -26.56
N ILE A 17 12.36 -0.47 -26.44
CA ILE A 17 11.51 0.09 -25.35
C ILE A 17 11.19 -0.95 -24.25
N ILE A 18 11.69 -2.19 -24.36
CA ILE A 18 11.45 -3.25 -23.36
C ILE A 18 12.50 -3.27 -22.22
N SER A 19 13.64 -2.60 -22.34
CA SER A 19 14.75 -2.80 -21.39
C SER A 19 14.94 -1.76 -20.27
N ARG A 20 13.96 -0.88 -20.01
CA ARG A 20 14.02 0.04 -18.86
C ARG A 20 13.03 -0.31 -17.74
N ASN A 21 11.86 -0.86 -18.11
CA ASN A 21 10.90 -1.38 -17.13
C ASN A 21 11.34 -2.72 -16.53
N ALA A 22 12.11 -3.55 -17.25
CA ALA A 22 12.59 -4.83 -16.74
C ALA A 22 13.67 -4.71 -15.64
N LEU A 23 14.35 -3.56 -15.52
CA LEU A 23 15.34 -3.30 -14.47
C LEU A 23 14.69 -2.77 -13.18
N VAL A 24 13.67 -1.94 -13.30
CA VAL A 24 12.89 -1.43 -12.15
C VAL A 24 12.01 -2.54 -11.55
N PHE A 25 11.36 -3.35 -12.40
CA PHE A 25 10.54 -4.48 -11.94
C PHE A 25 11.35 -5.60 -11.25
N ARG A 26 12.64 -5.74 -11.59
CA ARG A 26 13.52 -6.71 -10.91
C ARG A 26 14.01 -6.23 -9.55
N ILE A 27 14.11 -4.92 -9.32
CA ILE A 27 14.48 -4.38 -8.00
C ILE A 27 13.29 -4.54 -7.03
N ASP A 28 12.06 -4.31 -7.49
CA ASP A 28 10.86 -4.49 -6.66
C ASP A 28 10.57 -5.97 -6.35
N GLN A 29 10.75 -6.89 -7.32
CA GLN A 29 10.61 -8.33 -7.04
C GLN A 29 11.72 -8.90 -6.15
N LEU A 30 12.92 -8.31 -6.13
CA LEU A 30 14.01 -8.74 -5.24
C LEU A 30 13.86 -8.17 -3.82
N THR A 31 13.22 -7.02 -3.67
CA THR A 31 12.89 -6.41 -2.36
C THR A 31 11.80 -7.23 -1.64
N ILE A 32 10.80 -7.73 -2.38
CA ILE A 32 9.73 -8.60 -1.86
C ILE A 32 10.27 -9.95 -1.34
N LEU A 33 11.37 -10.47 -1.91
CA LEU A 33 12.04 -11.69 -1.43
C LEU A 33 12.83 -11.46 -0.12
N CYS A 34 13.37 -10.25 0.11
CA CYS A 34 14.02 -9.89 1.37
C CYS A 34 13.03 -9.68 2.52
N ASP A 35 11.81 -9.25 2.22
CA ASP A 35 10.78 -9.02 3.23
C ASP A 35 10.32 -10.32 3.93
N GLN A 36 10.55 -11.48 3.31
CA GLN A 36 10.21 -12.79 3.89
C GLN A 36 11.27 -13.35 4.87
N CYS A 37 12.46 -12.74 5.01
CA CYS A 37 13.54 -13.25 5.87
C CYS A 37 14.32 -12.11 6.57
N LYS A 38 13.61 -11.21 7.28
CA LYS A 38 14.14 -9.94 7.79
C LYS A 38 15.46 -10.03 8.57
N ASP A 39 15.64 -11.05 9.42
CA ASP A 39 16.83 -11.15 10.29
C ASP A 39 18.01 -11.93 9.67
N LYS A 40 17.75 -12.85 8.74
CA LYS A 40 18.78 -13.76 8.18
C LYS A 40 19.49 -13.20 6.95
N ALA A 41 18.97 -12.10 6.38
CA ALA A 41 19.48 -11.52 5.14
C ALA A 41 20.93 -11.01 5.24
N TRP A 42 21.33 -10.47 6.40
CA TRP A 42 22.68 -9.99 6.67
C TRP A 42 23.71 -11.13 6.58
N ILE A 43 23.46 -12.22 7.32
CA ILE A 43 24.33 -13.40 7.38
C ILE A 43 24.37 -14.10 6.02
N THR A 44 23.21 -14.28 5.40
CA THR A 44 23.11 -14.97 4.10
C THR A 44 23.86 -14.23 3.00
N SER A 45 23.74 -12.90 2.95
CA SER A 45 24.46 -12.08 1.97
C SER A 45 25.97 -12.10 2.21
N ASP A 46 26.40 -12.09 3.47
CA ASP A 46 27.82 -12.18 3.84
C ASP A 46 28.44 -13.51 3.40
N VAL A 47 27.74 -14.63 3.62
CA VAL A 47 28.15 -15.97 3.18
C VAL A 47 28.27 -16.04 1.66
N ILE A 48 27.29 -15.49 0.93
CA ILE A 48 27.29 -15.49 -0.54
C ILE A 48 28.48 -14.68 -1.10
N LEU A 49 28.80 -13.52 -0.51
CA LEU A 49 29.95 -12.71 -0.95
C LEU A 49 31.30 -13.36 -0.65
N LYS A 50 31.41 -14.10 0.47
CA LYS A 50 32.64 -14.81 0.86
C LYS A 50 32.87 -16.09 0.07
N THR A 51 31.82 -16.70 -0.47
CA THR A 51 31.92 -17.95 -1.24
C THR A 51 32.58 -17.69 -2.60
N GLN A 52 33.73 -18.32 -2.85
CA GLN A 52 34.54 -18.06 -4.04
C GLN A 52 33.86 -18.56 -5.33
N GLU A 53 33.19 -19.70 -5.27
CA GLU A 53 32.48 -20.36 -6.38
C GLU A 53 31.05 -19.85 -6.63
N ALA A 54 30.56 -18.90 -5.82
CA ALA A 54 29.18 -18.44 -5.96
C ALA A 54 28.97 -17.74 -7.31
N PRO A 55 27.85 -18.06 -8.02
CA PRO A 55 27.54 -17.44 -9.31
C PRO A 55 27.51 -15.91 -9.21
N ILE A 56 27.94 -15.22 -10.27
CA ILE A 56 27.94 -13.75 -10.38
C ILE A 56 26.55 -13.17 -10.05
N LYS A 57 25.47 -13.85 -10.46
CA LYS A 57 24.09 -13.44 -10.15
C LYS A 57 23.77 -13.49 -8.66
N CYS A 58 24.27 -14.49 -7.94
CA CYS A 58 24.11 -14.61 -6.48
C CYS A 58 24.92 -13.53 -5.75
N LYS A 59 26.15 -13.26 -6.19
CA LYS A 59 26.98 -12.18 -5.63
C LYS A 59 26.36 -10.79 -5.89
N LEU A 60 25.77 -10.56 -7.06
CA LEU A 60 25.03 -9.35 -7.35
C LEU A 60 23.80 -9.21 -6.44
N PHE A 61 23.03 -10.29 -6.26
CA PHE A 61 21.91 -10.30 -5.33
C PHE A 61 22.32 -9.95 -3.90
N ALA A 62 23.41 -10.55 -3.40
CA ALA A 62 23.94 -10.26 -2.08
C ALA A 62 24.39 -8.78 -1.95
N ALA A 63 25.08 -8.24 -2.96
CA ALA A 63 25.48 -6.83 -2.97
C ALA A 63 24.29 -5.88 -3.00
N GLN A 64 23.24 -6.19 -3.77
CA GLN A 64 22.01 -5.41 -3.81
C GLN A 64 21.28 -5.45 -2.47
N THR A 65 21.22 -6.63 -1.86
CA THR A 65 20.63 -6.86 -0.54
C THR A 65 21.33 -6.05 0.53
N PHE A 66 22.67 -6.07 0.57
CA PHE A 66 23.44 -5.23 1.51
C PHE A 66 23.17 -3.75 1.32
N CYS A 67 23.16 -3.25 0.09
CA CYS A 67 22.88 -1.84 -0.17
C CYS A 67 21.51 -1.43 0.38
N ALA A 68 20.48 -2.23 0.14
CA ALA A 68 19.14 -1.96 0.66
C ALA A 68 19.12 -2.03 2.20
N LYS A 69 19.64 -3.11 2.78
CA LYS A 69 19.68 -3.33 4.23
C LYS A 69 20.46 -2.25 4.98
N ILE A 70 21.59 -1.79 4.46
CA ILE A 70 22.36 -0.67 5.04
C ILE A 70 21.62 0.65 4.89
N THR A 71 20.86 0.84 3.81
CA THR A 71 20.12 2.09 3.60
C THR A 71 18.90 2.19 4.52
N PHE A 72 18.19 1.07 4.75
CA PHE A 72 16.86 1.09 5.37
C PHE A 72 16.78 0.43 6.75
N ASP A 73 17.68 -0.49 7.08
CA ASP A 73 17.55 -1.40 8.23
C ASP A 73 18.83 -1.46 9.08
N LEU A 74 19.73 -0.47 9.00
CA LEU A 74 21.03 -0.51 9.69
C LEU A 74 20.87 -0.48 11.23
N ASP A 75 19.77 0.08 11.72
CA ASP A 75 19.37 0.09 13.13
C ASP A 75 19.15 -1.32 13.70
N GLN A 76 18.80 -2.30 12.87
CA GLN A 76 18.67 -3.72 13.26
C GLN A 76 20.02 -4.35 13.64
N LEU A 77 21.15 -3.76 13.24
CA LEU A 77 22.49 -4.20 13.61
C LEU A 77 23.01 -3.39 14.81
N PRO A 78 23.37 -4.05 15.93
CA PRO A 78 24.06 -3.39 17.05
C PRO A 78 25.38 -2.75 16.60
N GLU A 79 25.75 -1.62 17.20
CA GLU A 79 27.00 -0.87 16.92
C GLU A 79 28.27 -1.74 16.76
N PRO A 80 28.58 -2.73 17.63
CA PRO A 80 29.79 -3.54 17.46
C PRO A 80 29.78 -4.38 16.17
N HIS A 81 28.61 -4.74 15.65
CA HIS A 81 28.48 -5.50 14.40
C HIS A 81 28.54 -4.61 13.15
N ARG A 82 28.33 -3.29 13.27
CA ARG A 82 28.44 -2.35 12.14
C ARG A 82 29.88 -2.17 11.66
N LEU A 83 30.84 -2.15 12.60
CA LEU A 83 32.28 -2.13 12.27
C LEU A 83 32.73 -3.44 11.61
N GLN A 84 32.22 -4.59 12.08
CA GLN A 84 32.48 -5.89 11.45
C GLN A 84 31.92 -5.95 10.02
N LEU A 85 30.73 -5.38 9.80
CA LEU A 85 30.13 -5.27 8.47
C LEU A 85 31.00 -4.42 7.53
N ARG A 86 31.51 -3.26 8.00
CA ARG A 86 32.47 -2.44 7.24
C ARG A 86 33.66 -3.29 6.80
N ASP A 87 34.28 -4.00 7.75
CA ASP A 87 35.47 -4.80 7.47
C ASP A 87 35.18 -5.95 6.50
N SER A 88 33.99 -6.55 6.57
CA SER A 88 33.53 -7.57 5.62
C SER A 88 33.35 -7.00 4.21
N LEU A 89 32.71 -5.84 4.06
CA LEU A 89 32.54 -5.17 2.76
C LEU A 89 33.89 -4.79 2.15
N LEU A 90 34.82 -4.26 2.95
CA LEU A 90 36.17 -3.93 2.48
C LEU A 90 36.94 -5.20 2.04
N THR A 91 36.72 -6.32 2.72
CA THR A 91 37.32 -7.61 2.35
C THR A 91 36.71 -8.14 1.04
N ALA A 92 35.40 -8.03 0.87
CA ALA A 92 34.72 -8.39 -0.38
C ALA A 92 35.22 -7.54 -1.56
N LEU A 93 35.35 -6.23 -1.38
CA LEU A 93 35.89 -5.31 -2.39
C LEU A 93 37.35 -5.60 -2.79
N SER A 94 38.08 -6.38 -1.99
CA SER A 94 39.45 -6.82 -2.30
C SER A 94 39.51 -8.07 -3.20
N GLN A 95 38.38 -8.70 -3.52
CA GLN A 95 38.35 -9.92 -4.35
C GLN A 95 38.43 -9.61 -5.85
N ASP A 96 39.35 -10.26 -6.58
CA ASP A 96 39.54 -10.08 -8.03
C ASP A 96 38.25 -10.26 -8.85
N LEU A 97 37.40 -11.21 -8.46
CA LEU A 97 36.12 -11.46 -9.13
C LEU A 97 35.18 -10.24 -9.04
N ILE A 98 35.18 -9.56 -7.89
CA ILE A 98 34.34 -8.37 -7.67
C ILE A 98 34.90 -7.19 -8.45
N ILE A 99 36.21 -6.99 -8.42
CA ILE A 99 36.90 -5.92 -9.18
C ILE A 99 36.64 -6.07 -10.68
N SER A 100 36.64 -7.31 -11.20
CA SER A 100 36.35 -7.58 -12.61
C SER A 100 34.89 -7.35 -13.02
N SER A 101 33.96 -7.31 -12.06
CA SER A 101 32.51 -7.16 -12.31
C SER A 101 32.01 -5.78 -11.92
N LYS A 102 31.97 -4.86 -12.90
CA LYS A 102 31.55 -3.47 -12.69
C LYS A 102 30.21 -3.34 -11.94
N ILE A 103 29.23 -4.18 -12.25
CA ILE A 103 27.89 -4.09 -11.64
C ILE A 103 27.95 -4.43 -10.14
N ILE A 104 28.69 -5.46 -9.75
CA ILE A 104 28.84 -5.86 -8.34
C ILE A 104 29.69 -4.83 -7.59
N LEU A 105 30.77 -4.36 -8.23
CA LEU A 105 31.67 -3.34 -7.69
C LEU A 105 30.91 -2.05 -7.32
N VAL A 106 30.14 -1.50 -8.27
CA VAL A 106 29.31 -0.30 -8.05
C VAL A 106 28.37 -0.51 -6.86
N GLN A 107 27.71 -1.67 -6.79
CA GLN A 107 26.72 -1.93 -5.75
C GLN A 107 27.34 -2.06 -4.34
N LEU A 108 28.52 -2.66 -4.24
CA LEU A 108 29.26 -2.73 -2.97
C LEU A 108 29.86 -1.38 -2.58
N CYS A 109 30.33 -0.57 -3.54
CA CYS A 109 30.75 0.80 -3.27
C CYS A 109 29.60 1.68 -2.79
N LEU A 110 28.39 1.53 -3.35
CA LEU A 110 27.17 2.19 -2.85
C LEU A 110 26.79 1.72 -1.44
N SER A 111 26.90 0.41 -1.17
CA SER A 111 26.66 -0.15 0.17
C SER A 111 27.62 0.44 1.20
N LEU A 112 28.91 0.52 0.86
CA LEU A 112 29.94 1.08 1.73
C LEU A 112 29.78 2.60 1.92
N ALA A 113 29.38 3.33 0.87
CA ALA A 113 29.09 4.76 0.94
C ALA A 113 27.93 5.04 1.91
N ASN A 114 26.82 4.30 1.79
CA ASN A 114 25.67 4.43 2.68
C ASN A 114 26.01 4.04 4.13
N LEU A 115 26.86 3.04 4.33
CA LEU A 115 27.36 2.68 5.67
C LEU A 115 28.22 3.80 6.27
N ALA A 116 29.14 4.36 5.48
CA ALA A 116 30.04 5.44 5.92
C ALA A 116 29.26 6.69 6.38
N LEU A 117 28.16 7.03 5.71
CA LEU A 117 27.33 8.17 6.09
C LEU A 117 26.56 7.95 7.40
N GLN A 118 26.29 6.71 7.74
CA GLN A 118 25.52 6.33 8.94
C GLN A 118 26.42 5.82 10.09
N LEU A 119 27.75 5.88 9.93
CA LEU A 119 28.72 5.37 10.92
C LEU A 119 29.62 6.51 11.42
N PRO A 120 29.16 7.30 12.43
CA PRO A 120 29.90 8.47 12.92
C PRO A 120 31.27 8.12 13.53
N GLU A 121 31.46 6.87 13.98
CA GLU A 121 32.72 6.34 14.48
C GLU A 121 33.81 6.19 13.39
N TRP A 122 33.47 6.36 12.12
CA TRP A 122 34.40 6.24 10.99
C TRP A 122 34.56 7.57 10.22
N PRO A 123 35.21 8.60 10.81
CA PRO A 123 35.34 9.91 10.17
C PRO A 123 36.39 9.94 9.04
N THR A 124 37.32 8.98 8.99
CA THR A 124 38.47 8.95 8.08
C THR A 124 38.27 8.03 6.86
N VAL A 125 37.03 7.90 6.38
CA VAL A 125 36.64 6.93 5.33
C VAL A 125 37.51 7.03 4.08
N VAL A 126 37.64 8.23 3.51
CA VAL A 126 38.40 8.45 2.28
C VAL A 126 39.88 8.15 2.49
N THR A 127 40.46 8.61 3.60
CA THR A 127 41.87 8.36 3.94
C THR A 127 42.16 6.87 4.05
N ASN A 128 41.30 6.11 4.76
CA ASN A 128 41.50 4.68 4.94
C ASN A 128 41.35 3.90 3.61
N LEU A 129 40.47 4.35 2.72
CA LEU A 129 40.32 3.73 1.39
C LEU A 129 41.50 4.02 0.48
N ILE A 130 42.08 5.23 0.54
CA ILE A 130 43.32 5.56 -0.18
C ILE A 130 44.47 4.68 0.33
N GLU A 131 44.61 4.53 1.64
CA GLU A 131 45.66 3.69 2.23
C GLU A 131 45.53 2.21 1.87
N LYS A 132 44.29 1.70 1.80
CA LYS A 132 43.99 0.29 1.55
C LYS A 132 44.00 -0.08 0.07
N PHE A 133 43.43 0.74 -0.81
CA PHE A 133 43.24 0.41 -2.22
C PHE A 133 44.07 1.26 -3.20
N GLY A 134 44.70 2.33 -2.74
CA GLY A 134 45.49 3.24 -3.58
C GLY A 134 46.94 2.81 -3.84
N LYS A 135 47.43 1.79 -3.14
CA LYS A 135 48.83 1.31 -3.26
C LYS A 135 49.04 0.25 -4.35
N ASP A 136 48.02 -0.54 -4.66
CA ASP A 136 48.07 -1.59 -5.69
C ASP A 136 47.23 -1.18 -6.91
N PRO A 137 47.82 -1.11 -8.13
CA PRO A 137 47.09 -0.82 -9.36
C PRO A 137 45.85 -1.70 -9.60
N LYS A 138 45.83 -2.94 -9.09
CA LYS A 138 44.68 -3.84 -9.21
C LYS A 138 43.47 -3.38 -8.41
N THR A 139 43.69 -2.72 -7.28
CA THR A 139 42.61 -2.27 -6.38
C THR A 139 42.20 -0.82 -6.60
N VAL A 140 42.98 -0.03 -7.35
CA VAL A 140 42.64 1.36 -7.71
C VAL A 140 41.23 1.51 -8.32
N PRO A 141 40.72 0.59 -9.16
CA PRO A 141 39.34 0.67 -9.65
C PRO A 141 38.29 0.74 -8.54
N VAL A 142 38.52 0.06 -7.41
CA VAL A 142 37.65 0.12 -6.22
C VAL A 142 37.63 1.52 -5.64
N LEU A 143 38.83 2.11 -5.45
CA LEU A 143 38.98 3.45 -4.91
C LEU A 143 38.30 4.49 -5.82
N LEU A 144 38.53 4.41 -7.12
CA LEU A 144 37.92 5.34 -8.09
C LEU A 144 36.41 5.19 -8.17
N GLU A 145 35.89 3.96 -8.11
CA GLU A 145 34.44 3.74 -8.09
C GLU A 145 33.83 4.29 -6.79
N PHE A 146 34.45 4.03 -5.64
CA PHE A 146 33.99 4.61 -4.37
C PHE A 146 34.00 6.15 -4.39
N LEU A 147 35.09 6.76 -4.85
CA LEU A 147 35.19 8.23 -4.96
C LEU A 147 34.22 8.81 -6.00
N THR A 148 33.75 8.00 -6.95
CA THR A 148 32.69 8.38 -7.88
C THR A 148 31.31 8.36 -7.21
N VAL A 149 30.98 7.30 -6.47
CA VAL A 149 29.63 7.12 -5.90
C VAL A 149 29.42 7.80 -4.55
N PHE A 150 30.47 7.91 -3.73
CA PHE A 150 30.37 8.46 -2.38
C PHE A 150 29.89 9.92 -2.35
N PRO A 151 30.42 10.83 -3.20
CA PRO A 151 29.86 12.18 -3.33
C PRO A 151 28.41 12.15 -3.82
N GLN A 152 28.01 11.20 -4.67
CA GLN A 152 26.65 11.13 -5.20
C GLN A 152 25.62 10.69 -4.15
N GLU A 153 26.05 9.89 -3.16
CA GLU A 153 25.22 9.47 -2.02
C GLU A 153 25.15 10.57 -0.96
N ILE A 154 26.26 11.30 -0.71
CA ILE A 154 26.23 12.57 0.05
C ILE A 154 25.25 13.56 -0.61
N VAL A 155 25.27 13.60 -1.95
CA VAL A 155 24.39 14.42 -2.78
C VAL A 155 22.97 13.83 -2.92
N GLY A 156 22.65 12.69 -2.31
CA GLY A 156 21.28 12.15 -2.27
C GLY A 156 20.26 13.15 -1.71
N ASN A 157 20.64 13.87 -0.65
CA ASN A 157 19.92 15.03 -0.13
C ASN A 157 20.01 16.25 -1.07
N LEU A 158 21.15 16.46 -1.75
CA LEU A 158 21.25 17.48 -2.79
C LEU A 158 20.39 17.19 -4.04
N LYS A 159 19.98 15.97 -4.36
CA LYS A 159 19.11 15.73 -5.54
C LYS A 159 17.74 16.36 -5.37
N ILE A 160 17.25 16.41 -4.14
CA ILE A 160 16.03 17.12 -3.76
C ILE A 160 16.29 18.63 -3.80
N GLN A 161 17.43 19.09 -3.27
CA GLN A 161 17.88 20.49 -3.38
C GLN A 161 18.01 20.96 -4.83
N ILE A 162 18.65 20.19 -5.71
CA ILE A 162 18.83 20.47 -7.14
C ILE A 162 17.46 20.52 -7.82
N SER A 163 16.57 19.60 -7.49
CA SER A 163 15.20 19.64 -8.02
C SER A 163 14.49 20.93 -7.58
N TYR A 164 14.69 21.35 -6.33
CA TYR A 164 14.16 22.61 -5.80
C TYR A 164 14.75 23.82 -6.51
N ASP A 165 16.07 23.87 -6.67
CA ASP A 165 16.79 24.94 -7.35
C ASP A 165 16.36 25.08 -8.82
N ILE A 166 16.12 23.97 -9.53
CA ILE A 166 15.60 23.98 -10.92
C ILE A 166 14.20 24.60 -10.96
N ILE A 167 13.31 24.23 -10.02
CA ILE A 167 11.98 24.83 -9.94
C ILE A 167 12.11 26.33 -9.64
N VAL A 168 12.91 26.73 -8.65
CA VAL A 168 13.12 28.13 -8.28
C VAL A 168 13.69 28.93 -9.45
N GLN A 169 14.62 28.39 -10.25
CA GLN A 169 15.17 29.07 -11.42
C GLN A 169 14.17 29.18 -12.59
N ALA A 170 13.25 28.23 -12.71
CA ALA A 170 12.21 28.25 -13.73
C ALA A 170 11.09 29.27 -13.43
N MET A 171 10.91 29.68 -12.17
CA MET A 171 9.82 30.57 -11.74
C MET A 171 9.98 32.08 -12.05
N PRO A 172 11.17 32.72 -11.91
CA PRO A 172 11.34 34.17 -12.11
C PRO A 172 11.57 34.59 -13.58
N SER A 173 11.59 33.66 -14.54
CA SER A 173 11.86 34.00 -15.95
C SER A 173 10.56 34.30 -16.71
N ASN A 174 10.39 35.58 -17.06
CA ASN A 174 9.27 36.15 -17.80
C ASN A 174 8.64 35.21 -18.88
N SER A 175 7.35 34.94 -18.66
CA SER A 175 6.26 34.66 -19.60
C SER A 175 6.28 33.46 -20.56
N ASN A 176 7.18 32.47 -20.46
CA ASN A 176 7.01 31.23 -21.23
C ASN A 176 7.60 29.97 -20.58
N VAL A 177 7.37 29.78 -19.28
CA VAL A 177 7.81 28.58 -18.56
C VAL A 177 7.05 27.36 -19.10
N LYS A 178 7.77 26.41 -19.73
CA LYS A 178 7.14 25.16 -20.16
C LYS A 178 6.80 24.36 -18.92
N TRP A 179 5.57 23.88 -18.82
CA TRP A 179 5.14 23.06 -17.68
C TRP A 179 6.01 21.81 -17.46
N GLN A 180 6.72 21.37 -18.50
CA GLN A 180 7.68 20.26 -18.48
C GLN A 180 8.88 20.54 -17.58
N ASP A 181 9.36 21.79 -17.59
CA ASP A 181 10.55 22.23 -16.84
C ASP A 181 10.28 22.26 -15.33
N ILE A 182 9.01 22.34 -14.92
CA ILE A 182 8.57 22.21 -13.53
C ILE A 182 8.17 20.77 -13.19
N LYS A 183 7.46 20.08 -14.10
CA LYS A 183 6.98 18.71 -13.85
C LYS A 183 8.13 17.70 -13.71
N ALA A 184 9.18 17.80 -14.52
CA ALA A 184 10.28 16.85 -14.48
C ALA A 184 11.03 16.87 -13.13
N PRO A 185 11.37 18.05 -12.56
CA PRO A 185 11.88 18.14 -11.20
C PRO A 185 10.92 17.59 -10.13
N LEU A 186 9.62 17.90 -10.20
CA LEU A 186 8.63 17.36 -9.27
C LEU A 186 8.56 15.82 -9.31
N PHE A 187 8.66 15.24 -10.51
CA PHE A 187 8.71 13.79 -10.66
C PHE A 187 9.98 13.20 -10.03
N LEU A 188 11.13 13.86 -10.21
CA LEU A 188 12.40 13.45 -9.60
C LEU A 188 12.30 13.49 -8.06
N MET A 189 11.78 14.58 -7.50
CA MET A 189 11.51 14.70 -6.05
C MET A 189 10.64 13.56 -5.54
N ARG A 190 9.55 13.23 -6.25
CA ARG A 190 8.68 12.12 -5.86
C ARG A 190 9.42 10.79 -5.82
N THR A 191 10.26 10.51 -6.81
CA THR A 191 11.01 9.24 -6.84
C THR A 191 12.02 9.13 -5.70
N MET A 192 12.54 10.27 -5.23
CA MET A 192 13.50 10.32 -4.12
C MET A 192 12.85 10.28 -2.73
N GLY A 193 11.54 10.55 -2.62
CA GLY A 193 10.85 10.65 -1.33
C GLY A 193 10.87 9.39 -0.46
N ALA A 194 11.26 8.23 -1.00
CA ALA A 194 11.49 7.01 -0.21
C ALA A 194 12.79 7.04 0.63
N LYS A 195 13.73 7.90 0.25
CA LYS A 195 15.10 7.94 0.77
C LYS A 195 15.35 9.15 1.67
N VAL A 196 14.30 9.89 2.01
CA VAL A 196 14.42 11.12 2.79
C VAL A 196 14.25 10.80 4.26
N ASP A 197 15.16 11.31 5.07
CA ASP A 197 15.03 11.21 6.52
C ASP A 197 13.75 11.93 6.96
N LEU A 198 12.97 11.26 7.81
CA LEU A 198 11.73 11.79 8.35
C LEU A 198 11.98 13.01 9.27
N LYS A 199 13.22 13.20 9.75
CA LYS A 199 13.66 14.34 10.57
C LYS A 199 14.38 15.43 9.77
N GLU A 200 14.32 15.38 8.43
CA GLU A 200 14.96 16.37 7.58
C GLU A 200 14.23 17.72 7.65
N ASP A 201 14.90 18.74 8.18
CA ASP A 201 14.36 20.10 8.37
C ASP A 201 14.93 21.15 7.38
N GLY A 202 15.69 20.71 6.36
CA GLY A 202 16.37 21.60 5.42
C GLY A 202 15.54 21.93 4.19
N VAL A 203 15.54 21.02 3.22
CA VAL A 203 15.01 21.25 1.86
C VAL A 203 13.51 20.98 1.79
N LEU A 204 13.01 19.99 2.51
CA LEU A 204 11.58 19.65 2.47
C LEU A 204 10.67 20.81 2.91
N PRO A 205 10.95 21.55 4.01
CA PRO A 205 10.18 22.75 4.33
C PRO A 205 10.17 23.80 3.20
N MET A 206 11.29 23.99 2.51
CA MET A 206 11.39 24.92 1.37
C MET A 206 10.55 24.45 0.18
N ILE A 207 10.51 23.15 -0.09
CA ILE A 207 9.63 22.56 -1.11
C ILE A 207 8.16 22.73 -0.72
N MET A 208 7.82 22.52 0.55
CA MET A 208 6.46 22.74 1.01
C MET A 208 6.00 24.20 0.85
N ASP A 209 6.91 25.17 1.04
CA ASP A 209 6.62 26.61 0.81
C ASP A 209 6.47 26.99 -0.68
N ILE A 210 7.15 26.29 -1.60
CA ILE A 210 7.06 26.62 -3.04
C ILE A 210 5.83 26.02 -3.72
N ILE A 211 5.29 24.91 -3.21
CA ILE A 211 4.13 24.20 -3.79
C ILE A 211 2.93 25.12 -4.08
N PRO A 212 2.48 25.99 -3.14
CA PRO A 212 1.37 26.91 -3.39
C PRO A 212 1.67 27.97 -4.46
N ARG A 213 2.94 28.23 -4.75
CA ARG A 213 3.38 29.25 -5.72
C ARG A 213 3.51 28.70 -7.14
N LEU A 214 3.41 27.37 -7.33
CA LEU A 214 3.54 26.73 -8.63
C LEU A 214 2.42 27.18 -9.60
N PRO A 215 2.72 27.29 -10.92
CA PRO A 215 1.74 27.74 -11.89
C PRO A 215 0.57 26.76 -12.01
N ALA A 216 -0.63 27.33 -12.18
CA ALA A 216 -1.87 26.57 -12.36
C ALA A 216 -1.87 25.86 -13.72
N HIS A 217 -1.35 24.63 -13.75
CA HIS A 217 -1.36 23.76 -14.92
C HIS A 217 -1.71 22.32 -14.50
N PRO A 218 -2.68 21.64 -15.14
CA PRO A 218 -3.17 20.33 -14.70
C PRO A 218 -2.08 19.26 -14.52
N LYS A 219 -1.07 19.25 -15.41
CA LYS A 219 0.04 18.27 -15.33
C LYS A 219 1.05 18.57 -14.21
N ILE A 220 1.15 19.84 -13.79
CA ILE A 220 1.99 20.24 -12.66
C ILE A 220 1.24 19.91 -11.38
N GLN A 221 -0.02 20.33 -11.29
CA GLN A 221 -0.91 20.05 -10.16
C GLN A 221 -0.98 18.55 -9.84
N TYR A 222 -1.18 17.71 -10.84
CA TYR A 222 -1.13 16.25 -10.67
C TYR A 222 0.23 15.75 -10.15
N ALA A 223 1.35 16.25 -10.69
CA ALA A 223 2.68 15.86 -10.23
C ALA A 223 2.95 16.31 -8.79
N THR A 224 2.48 17.51 -8.43
CA THR A 224 2.57 18.06 -7.07
C THR A 224 1.75 17.26 -6.08
N ILE A 225 0.52 16.86 -6.42
CA ILE A 225 -0.30 15.98 -5.57
C ILE A 225 0.45 14.67 -5.30
N LEU A 226 1.04 14.06 -6.34
CA LEU A 226 1.81 12.83 -6.17
C LEU A 226 3.08 13.02 -5.32
N VAL A 227 3.69 14.20 -5.34
CA VAL A 227 4.79 14.57 -4.43
C VAL A 227 4.26 14.62 -2.99
N LEU A 228 3.17 15.36 -2.74
CA LEU A 228 2.55 15.47 -1.42
C LEU A 228 2.19 14.10 -0.83
N CYS A 229 1.56 13.22 -1.62
CA CYS A 229 1.23 11.85 -1.17
C CYS A 229 2.47 11.03 -0.81
N ARG A 230 3.61 11.27 -1.47
CA ARG A 230 4.85 10.54 -1.18
C ARG A 230 5.49 10.98 0.13
N TYR A 231 5.34 12.23 0.51
CA TYR A 231 5.93 12.81 1.72
C TYR A 231 4.99 12.76 2.94
N THR A 232 3.92 11.95 2.90
CA THR A 232 2.93 11.84 3.99
C THR A 232 3.56 11.45 5.34
N GLU A 233 4.57 10.58 5.34
CA GLU A 233 5.27 10.17 6.57
C GLU A 233 6.07 11.33 7.19
N TRP A 234 6.69 12.17 6.37
CA TRP A 234 7.37 13.39 6.84
C TRP A 234 6.35 14.45 7.29
N THR A 235 5.25 14.63 6.56
CA THR A 235 4.16 15.54 6.94
C THR A 235 3.57 15.16 8.31
N ASN A 236 3.49 13.87 8.63
CA ASN A 236 2.99 13.40 9.94
C ASN A 236 3.83 13.92 11.11
N LEU A 237 5.14 14.15 10.91
CA LEU A 237 6.03 14.75 11.90
C LEU A 237 6.04 16.30 11.84
N HIS A 238 5.46 16.89 10.78
CA HIS A 238 5.44 18.34 10.52
C HIS A 238 4.00 18.84 10.25
N PRO A 239 3.12 18.83 11.27
CA PRO A 239 1.68 19.05 11.09
C PRO A 239 1.32 20.44 10.54
N ASN A 240 2.23 21.42 10.67
CA ASN A 240 2.06 22.79 10.16
C ASN A 240 1.75 22.83 8.64
N GLY A 241 2.19 21.83 7.89
CA GLY A 241 1.96 21.73 6.44
C GLY A 241 0.60 21.13 6.04
N ILE A 242 -0.07 20.37 6.91
CA ILE A 242 -1.25 19.56 6.53
C ILE A 242 -2.37 20.42 5.92
N SER A 243 -2.64 21.58 6.52
CA SER A 243 -3.75 22.44 6.10
C SER A 243 -3.61 22.92 4.65
N PHE A 244 -2.43 23.36 4.24
CA PHE A 244 -2.23 23.81 2.86
C PHE A 244 -2.14 22.63 1.90
N GLN A 245 -1.56 21.50 2.32
CA GLN A 245 -1.42 20.31 1.48
C GLN A 245 -2.80 19.75 1.13
N LEU A 246 -3.69 19.61 2.12
CA LEU A 246 -5.08 19.20 1.90
C LEU A 246 -5.81 20.22 1.01
N GLN A 247 -5.65 21.52 1.24
CA GLN A 247 -6.25 22.53 0.39
C GLN A 247 -5.76 22.44 -1.06
N TYR A 248 -4.46 22.22 -1.27
CA TYR A 248 -3.86 22.08 -2.60
C TYR A 248 -4.38 20.82 -3.30
N ILE A 249 -4.41 19.69 -2.58
CA ILE A 249 -4.98 18.42 -3.06
C ILE A 249 -6.44 18.63 -3.46
N SER A 250 -7.28 19.23 -2.60
CA SER A 250 -8.68 19.53 -2.92
C SER A 250 -8.85 20.46 -4.13
N SER A 251 -8.03 21.51 -4.24
CA SER A 251 -8.02 22.40 -5.42
C SER A 251 -7.54 21.71 -6.71
N GLY A 252 -6.80 20.61 -6.54
CA GLY A 252 -6.45 19.62 -7.56
C GLY A 252 -7.63 19.02 -8.30
N PHE A 253 -8.75 18.97 -7.61
CA PHE A 253 -9.91 18.18 -8.00
C PHE A 253 -11.14 19.05 -8.31
N ASP A 254 -11.24 20.29 -7.77
CA ASP A 254 -12.31 21.25 -8.06
C ASP A 254 -11.79 22.71 -8.22
N GLN A 255 -12.28 23.45 -9.23
CA GLN A 255 -11.90 24.86 -9.48
C GLN A 255 -12.55 25.90 -8.53
N THR A 256 -13.22 25.47 -7.46
CA THR A 256 -14.01 26.39 -6.62
C THR A 256 -13.96 26.01 -5.15
N SER A 257 -13.05 26.64 -4.39
CA SER A 257 -13.32 27.26 -3.06
C SER A 257 -12.03 27.46 -2.23
N ARG A 258 -11.99 28.53 -1.43
CA ARG A 258 -10.82 29.03 -0.68
C ARG A 258 -11.25 29.41 0.76
N SER A 259 -10.38 29.14 1.76
CA SER A 259 -10.30 29.69 3.17
C SER A 259 -10.98 28.89 4.32
N PRO A 260 -10.63 29.07 5.64
CA PRO A 260 -9.30 29.18 6.31
C PRO A 260 -9.09 28.26 7.57
N SER A 261 -7.82 28.18 8.05
CA SER A 261 -7.18 27.80 9.37
C SER A 261 -8.03 27.47 10.63
N HIS A 262 -7.67 26.66 11.65
CA HIS A 262 -6.49 25.93 12.17
C HIS A 262 -6.95 24.72 13.02
N GLU A 263 -6.08 23.72 13.22
CA GLU A 263 -6.04 22.70 14.30
C GLU A 263 -7.20 21.67 14.47
N ILE A 264 -8.30 21.76 13.69
CA ILE A 264 -9.38 20.74 13.63
C ILE A 264 -9.37 20.05 12.25
N HIS A 265 -8.20 19.53 11.86
CA HIS A 265 -7.75 19.60 10.46
C HIS A 265 -8.15 18.48 9.49
N LEU A 266 -8.85 17.40 9.88
CA LEU A 266 -9.46 16.48 8.90
C LEU A 266 -10.99 16.47 8.94
N ILE A 267 -11.60 16.72 10.10
CA ILE A 267 -13.06 16.72 10.29
C ILE A 267 -13.74 17.77 9.38
N THR A 268 -13.14 18.95 9.28
CA THR A 268 -13.66 20.06 8.45
C THR A 268 -13.68 19.72 6.96
N TYR A 269 -12.82 18.79 6.51
CA TYR A 269 -12.72 18.37 5.12
C TYR A 269 -13.58 17.12 4.82
N LEU A 270 -14.24 16.50 5.80
CA LEU A 270 -15.09 15.32 5.57
C LEU A 270 -16.17 15.54 4.50
N PRO A 271 -16.90 16.68 4.47
CA PRO A 271 -17.87 16.92 3.40
C PRO A 271 -17.21 16.97 2.02
N GLN A 272 -16.02 17.56 1.92
CA GLN A 272 -15.25 17.63 0.66
C GLN A 272 -14.73 16.24 0.26
N LEU A 273 -14.27 15.43 1.22
CA LEU A 273 -13.85 14.04 0.99
C LEU A 273 -15.01 13.16 0.53
N HIS A 274 -16.22 13.37 1.06
CA HIS A 274 -17.42 12.67 0.58
C HIS A 274 -17.76 13.05 -0.86
N SER A 275 -17.79 14.34 -1.19
CA SER A 275 -18.00 14.80 -2.57
C SER A 275 -16.92 14.27 -3.52
N PHE A 276 -15.66 14.26 -3.06
CA PHE A 276 -14.54 13.67 -3.79
C PHE A 276 -14.73 12.18 -4.06
N TYR A 277 -15.11 11.39 -3.05
CA TYR A 277 -15.36 9.96 -3.20
C TYR A 277 -16.47 9.67 -4.23
N GLN A 278 -17.56 10.44 -4.17
CA GLN A 278 -18.66 10.34 -5.13
C GLN A 278 -18.19 10.65 -6.56
N ASN A 279 -17.45 11.75 -6.75
CA ASN A 279 -16.95 12.16 -8.06
C ASN A 279 -15.91 11.15 -8.63
N MET A 280 -15.01 10.66 -7.79
CA MET A 280 -13.97 9.70 -8.20
C MET A 280 -14.53 8.32 -8.55
N SER A 281 -15.63 7.92 -7.92
CA SER A 281 -16.31 6.65 -8.24
C SER A 281 -16.73 6.53 -9.71
N LEU A 282 -16.89 7.67 -10.40
CA LEU A 282 -17.29 7.74 -11.81
C LEU A 282 -16.11 7.73 -12.78
N THR A 283 -14.89 8.01 -12.33
CA THR A 283 -13.73 8.31 -13.19
C THR A 283 -12.54 7.40 -13.00
N LEU A 284 -12.32 6.84 -11.81
CA LEU A 284 -11.17 5.98 -11.52
C LEU A 284 -11.47 4.51 -11.77
N GLY A 285 -10.41 3.75 -12.10
CA GLY A 285 -10.46 2.29 -12.16
C GLY A 285 -10.56 1.66 -10.76
N GLN A 286 -10.96 0.38 -10.70
CA GLN A 286 -11.24 -0.33 -9.44
C GLN A 286 -10.05 -0.31 -8.45
N ASP A 287 -8.83 -0.57 -8.91
CA ASP A 287 -7.64 -0.64 -8.03
C ASP A 287 -7.31 0.71 -7.39
N ASP A 288 -7.53 1.81 -8.11
CA ASP A 288 -7.27 3.16 -7.59
C ASP A 288 -8.42 3.61 -6.69
N MET A 289 -9.67 3.23 -6.99
CA MET A 289 -10.80 3.44 -6.08
C MET A 289 -10.62 2.70 -4.76
N ASN A 290 -10.05 1.49 -4.77
CA ASN A 290 -9.74 0.75 -3.56
C ASN A 290 -8.70 1.48 -2.70
N LYS A 291 -7.64 2.07 -3.29
CA LYS A 291 -6.66 2.88 -2.55
C LYS A 291 -7.28 4.15 -1.96
N VAL A 292 -8.15 4.82 -2.72
CA VAL A 292 -8.89 5.99 -2.24
C VAL A 292 -9.80 5.63 -1.07
N SER A 293 -10.54 4.52 -1.19
CA SER A 293 -11.42 4.01 -0.14
C SER A 293 -10.62 3.70 1.14
N ALA A 294 -9.46 3.05 1.01
CA ALA A 294 -8.57 2.77 2.13
C ALA A 294 -8.08 4.05 2.82
N ALA A 295 -7.65 5.04 2.05
CA ALA A 295 -7.21 6.33 2.58
C ALA A 295 -8.33 7.04 3.36
N ILE A 296 -9.55 7.07 2.81
CA ILE A 296 -10.71 7.66 3.51
C ILE A 296 -11.04 6.88 4.77
N ALA A 297 -10.97 5.55 4.72
CA ALA A 297 -11.22 4.70 5.89
C ALA A 297 -10.21 4.99 7.02
N HIS A 298 -8.93 5.15 6.70
CA HIS A 298 -7.90 5.52 7.69
C HIS A 298 -8.14 6.91 8.30
N ILE A 299 -8.64 7.85 7.50
CA ILE A 299 -9.05 9.17 8.00
C ILE A 299 -10.19 9.02 9.00
N ILE A 300 -11.22 8.25 8.65
CA ILE A 300 -12.40 8.03 9.50
C ILE A 300 -12.02 7.32 10.81
N ALA A 301 -11.10 6.36 10.75
CA ALA A 301 -10.58 5.65 11.91
C ALA A 301 -9.94 6.59 12.96
N GLY A 302 -9.36 7.71 12.52
CA GLY A 302 -8.75 8.71 13.40
C GLY A 302 -9.72 9.75 13.95
N LEU A 303 -11.01 9.68 13.63
CA LEU A 303 -12.02 10.64 14.09
C LEU A 303 -12.62 10.23 15.44
N PRO A 304 -13.08 11.20 16.27
CA PRO A 304 -13.94 10.92 17.41
C PRO A 304 -15.19 10.13 16.98
N ALA A 305 -15.65 9.18 17.82
CA ALA A 305 -16.79 8.31 17.50
C ALA A 305 -18.04 8.99 16.89
N PRO A 306 -18.55 10.14 17.36
CA PRO A 306 -19.74 10.73 16.75
C PRO A 306 -19.50 11.18 15.30
N GLN A 307 -18.32 11.72 15.01
CA GLN A 307 -17.99 12.20 13.66
C GLN A 307 -17.58 11.02 12.76
N GLY A 308 -16.83 10.07 13.30
CA GLY A 308 -16.47 8.83 12.62
C GLY A 308 -17.71 8.02 12.22
N ALA A 309 -18.69 7.89 13.11
CA ALA A 309 -19.94 7.17 12.85
C ALA A 309 -20.77 7.86 11.76
N ALA A 310 -20.90 9.20 11.79
CA ALA A 310 -21.61 9.94 10.75
C ALA A 310 -20.91 9.86 9.38
N ALA A 311 -19.58 9.93 9.35
CA ALA A 311 -18.79 9.77 8.13
C ALA A 311 -18.90 8.35 7.57
N MET A 312 -18.80 7.34 8.44
CA MET A 312 -19.01 5.94 8.11
C MET A 312 -20.38 5.69 7.48
N SER A 313 -21.44 6.25 8.09
CA SER A 313 -22.80 6.17 7.55
C SER A 313 -22.89 6.71 6.13
N THR A 314 -22.22 7.82 5.84
CA THR A 314 -22.29 8.46 4.52
C THR A 314 -21.42 7.74 3.47
N ILE A 315 -20.20 7.33 3.82
CA ILE A 315 -19.24 6.76 2.86
C ILE A 315 -19.62 5.34 2.41
N CYS A 316 -20.36 4.61 3.25
CA CYS A 316 -20.85 3.27 2.92
C CYS A 316 -22.10 3.30 2.05
N MET A 317 -22.80 4.43 1.89
CA MET A 317 -24.03 4.50 1.09
C MET A 317 -23.82 4.08 -0.37
N PRO A 318 -22.82 4.60 -1.13
CA PRO A 318 -22.65 4.23 -2.52
C PRO A 318 -22.51 2.72 -2.78
N PRO A 319 -21.68 1.95 -2.03
CA PRO A 319 -21.65 0.50 -2.22
C PRO A 319 -22.93 -0.21 -1.77
N VAL A 320 -23.61 0.26 -0.71
CA VAL A 320 -24.90 -0.28 -0.28
C VAL A 320 -25.98 -0.07 -1.34
N GLU A 321 -26.09 1.14 -1.90
CA GLU A 321 -27.00 1.46 -3.00
C GLU A 321 -26.67 0.65 -4.26
N GLY A 322 -25.38 0.44 -4.55
CA GLY A 322 -24.93 -0.41 -5.64
C GLY A 322 -25.44 -1.85 -5.50
N LEU A 323 -25.28 -2.43 -4.31
CA LEU A 323 -25.76 -3.78 -4.00
C LEU A 323 -27.30 -3.84 -4.02
N HIS A 324 -27.98 -2.86 -3.42
CA HIS A 324 -29.43 -2.76 -3.43
C HIS A 324 -29.99 -2.70 -4.86
N ASN A 325 -29.38 -1.90 -5.74
CA ASN A 325 -29.78 -1.83 -7.15
C ASN A 325 -29.61 -3.15 -7.90
N ILE A 326 -28.60 -3.96 -7.55
CA ILE A 326 -28.40 -5.29 -8.13
C ILE A 326 -29.47 -6.25 -7.62
N ALA A 327 -29.72 -6.25 -6.30
CA ALA A 327 -30.71 -7.09 -5.64
C ALA A 327 -32.15 -6.78 -6.10
N ALA A 328 -32.54 -5.50 -6.09
CA ALA A 328 -33.89 -5.04 -6.46
C ALA A 328 -34.23 -5.35 -7.93
N ARG A 329 -33.23 -5.28 -8.83
CA ARG A 329 -33.41 -5.60 -10.26
C ARG A 329 -33.36 -7.09 -10.56
N LYS A 330 -33.05 -7.94 -9.57
CA LYS A 330 -32.89 -9.40 -9.72
C LYS A 330 -32.02 -9.76 -10.93
N GLN A 331 -30.86 -9.10 -11.04
CA GLN A 331 -29.98 -9.29 -12.20
C GLN A 331 -29.54 -10.75 -12.30
N ALA A 332 -29.44 -11.27 -13.52
CA ALA A 332 -28.97 -12.64 -13.70
C ALA A 332 -27.50 -12.78 -13.21
N PRO A 333 -27.11 -13.93 -12.62
CA PRO A 333 -25.78 -14.17 -12.05
C PRO A 333 -24.71 -14.40 -13.13
N THR A 334 -24.54 -13.42 -14.01
CA THR A 334 -23.46 -13.40 -14.99
C THR A 334 -22.12 -13.15 -14.29
N LYS A 335 -21.01 -13.56 -14.91
CA LYS A 335 -19.66 -13.31 -14.37
C LYS A 335 -19.41 -11.83 -14.05
N GLN A 336 -19.93 -10.93 -14.89
CA GLN A 336 -19.77 -9.49 -14.70
C GLN A 336 -20.55 -8.98 -13.48
N VAL A 337 -21.80 -9.43 -13.32
CA VAL A 337 -22.64 -9.06 -12.16
C VAL A 337 -22.02 -9.61 -10.87
N GLN A 338 -21.58 -10.87 -10.87
CA GLN A 338 -20.91 -11.46 -9.71
C GLN A 338 -19.62 -10.73 -9.34
N GLN A 339 -18.81 -10.32 -10.32
CA GLN A 339 -17.62 -9.53 -10.07
C GLN A 339 -17.97 -8.16 -9.48
N ASN A 340 -18.99 -7.48 -10.02
CA ASN A 340 -19.44 -6.20 -9.48
C ASN A 340 -19.92 -6.33 -8.03
N VAL A 341 -20.69 -7.39 -7.70
CA VAL A 341 -21.08 -7.67 -6.31
C VAL A 341 -19.85 -7.88 -5.42
N LEU A 342 -18.87 -8.67 -5.87
CA LEU A 342 -17.61 -8.88 -5.12
C LEU A 342 -16.86 -7.57 -4.88
N ASP A 343 -16.77 -6.72 -5.89
CA ASP A 343 -16.06 -5.43 -5.83
C ASP A 343 -16.73 -4.47 -4.83
N LEU A 344 -18.07 -4.45 -4.78
CA LEU A 344 -18.83 -3.64 -3.83
C LEU A 344 -18.70 -4.18 -2.40
N LEU A 345 -18.76 -5.51 -2.23
CA LEU A 345 -18.56 -6.17 -0.93
C LEU A 345 -17.14 -5.95 -0.40
N GLU A 346 -16.12 -5.98 -1.27
CA GLU A 346 -14.73 -5.73 -0.88
C GLU A 346 -14.53 -4.30 -0.36
N ARG A 347 -15.19 -3.31 -0.95
CA ARG A 347 -15.15 -1.93 -0.45
C ARG A 347 -15.80 -1.80 0.93
N LEU A 348 -16.96 -2.44 1.15
CA LEU A 348 -17.60 -2.47 2.46
C LEU A 348 -16.73 -3.17 3.52
N ASP A 349 -16.15 -4.32 3.17
CA ASP A 349 -15.23 -5.06 4.05
C ASP A 349 -14.02 -4.20 4.41
N MET A 350 -13.46 -3.48 3.45
CA MET A 350 -12.34 -2.57 3.64
C MET A 350 -12.68 -1.42 4.60
N PHE A 351 -13.83 -0.76 4.44
CA PHE A 351 -14.24 0.31 5.36
C PHE A 351 -14.39 -0.22 6.78
N LEU A 352 -15.12 -1.33 6.98
CA LEU A 352 -15.31 -1.91 8.30
C LEU A 352 -14.00 -2.43 8.92
N LEU A 353 -13.10 -2.97 8.10
CA LEU A 353 -11.80 -3.48 8.55
C LEU A 353 -10.86 -2.36 9.01
N ILE A 354 -10.73 -1.30 8.22
CA ILE A 354 -9.78 -0.22 8.49
C ILE A 354 -10.28 0.69 9.60
N ILE A 355 -11.57 1.05 9.59
CA ILE A 355 -12.15 1.91 10.63
C ILE A 355 -12.16 1.17 11.97
N GLY A 356 -12.45 -0.13 11.96
CA GLY A 356 -12.44 -0.94 13.17
C GLY A 356 -13.41 -0.41 14.22
N ARG A 357 -13.04 -0.48 15.50
CA ARG A 357 -13.92 -0.01 16.58
C ARG A 357 -13.70 1.48 16.84
N LEU A 358 -14.77 2.28 16.73
CA LEU A 358 -14.74 3.70 17.11
C LEU A 358 -14.79 3.85 18.63
N GLU A 359 -14.04 4.81 19.19
CA GLU A 359 -13.99 5.08 20.63
C GLU A 359 -15.22 5.87 21.11
N GLY A 360 -16.23 5.18 21.63
CA GLY A 360 -17.45 5.76 22.19
C GLY A 360 -18.72 5.05 21.75
N ASP A 361 -19.87 5.59 22.13
CA ASP A 361 -21.17 5.06 21.73
C ASP A 361 -21.45 5.35 20.24
N LEU A 362 -21.95 4.34 19.53
CA LEU A 362 -22.35 4.48 18.14
C LEU A 362 -23.65 5.30 18.04
N LEU A 363 -23.66 6.28 17.15
CA LEU A 363 -24.85 7.09 16.87
C LEU A 363 -25.99 6.24 16.28
N PRO A 364 -27.26 6.63 16.51
CA PRO A 364 -28.42 5.91 15.97
C PRO A 364 -28.39 5.69 14.45
N ASP A 365 -27.89 6.67 13.69
CA ASP A 365 -27.79 6.57 12.22
C ASP A 365 -26.79 5.49 11.76
N CYS A 366 -25.75 5.23 12.54
CA CYS A 366 -24.78 4.17 12.26
C CYS A 366 -25.39 2.79 12.53
N LEU A 367 -26.20 2.67 13.59
CA LEU A 367 -26.98 1.46 13.87
C LEU A 367 -28.06 1.22 12.83
N LYS A 368 -28.67 2.28 12.29
CA LYS A 368 -29.61 2.17 11.18
C LYS A 368 -28.93 1.64 9.92
N LEU A 369 -27.75 2.17 9.58
CA LEU A 369 -26.96 1.68 8.45
C LEU A 369 -26.63 0.18 8.59
N MET A 370 -26.32 -0.30 9.80
CA MET A 370 -26.11 -1.74 10.04
C MET A 370 -27.31 -2.59 9.57
N GLY A 371 -28.53 -2.17 9.90
CA GLY A 371 -29.75 -2.85 9.47
C GLY A 371 -29.98 -2.76 7.94
N GLU A 372 -29.67 -1.60 7.34
CA GLU A 372 -29.77 -1.41 5.89
C GLU A 372 -28.76 -2.29 5.13
N ILE A 373 -27.51 -2.37 5.61
CA ILE A 373 -26.48 -3.28 5.09
C ILE A 373 -26.98 -4.71 5.19
N TRP A 374 -27.47 -5.15 6.35
CA TRP A 374 -27.94 -6.52 6.53
C TRP A 374 -29.08 -6.88 5.57
N THR A 375 -30.08 -6.01 5.44
CA THR A 375 -31.22 -6.20 4.52
C THR A 375 -30.76 -6.41 3.07
N VAL A 376 -29.78 -5.63 2.62
CA VAL A 376 -29.25 -5.79 1.25
C VAL A 376 -28.42 -7.08 1.13
N ILE A 377 -27.65 -7.42 2.15
CA ILE A 377 -26.83 -8.64 2.17
C ILE A 377 -27.70 -9.90 2.18
N SER A 378 -28.81 -9.92 2.91
CA SER A 378 -29.76 -11.06 2.90
C SER A 378 -30.36 -11.25 1.52
N GLU A 379 -30.81 -10.18 0.84
CA GLU A 379 -31.32 -10.28 -0.53
C GLU A 379 -30.27 -10.79 -1.53
N ILE A 380 -29.00 -10.40 -1.35
CA ILE A 380 -27.89 -10.89 -2.18
C ILE A 380 -27.59 -12.36 -1.88
N LEU A 381 -27.66 -12.81 -0.62
CA LEU A 381 -27.49 -14.22 -0.25
C LEU A 381 -28.57 -15.10 -0.86
N GLU A 382 -29.84 -14.68 -0.83
CA GLU A 382 -30.94 -15.42 -1.47
C GLU A 382 -30.71 -15.61 -2.98
N GLN A 383 -30.21 -14.57 -3.66
CA GLN A 383 -30.04 -14.59 -5.12
C GLN A 383 -28.75 -15.27 -5.57
N TYR A 384 -27.66 -15.15 -4.79
CA TYR A 384 -26.30 -15.52 -5.22
C TYR A 384 -25.57 -16.46 -4.25
N GLY A 385 -26.21 -16.90 -3.16
CA GLY A 385 -25.61 -17.69 -2.08
C GLY A 385 -25.16 -19.11 -2.45
N SER A 386 -25.44 -19.57 -3.68
CA SER A 386 -24.85 -20.81 -4.22
C SER A 386 -23.39 -20.64 -4.66
N SER A 387 -22.91 -19.42 -4.83
CA SER A 387 -21.52 -19.15 -5.21
C SER A 387 -20.61 -19.18 -3.99
N ILE A 388 -19.66 -20.11 -3.97
CA ILE A 388 -18.68 -20.25 -2.87
C ILE A 388 -17.92 -18.93 -2.64
N LYS A 389 -17.48 -18.26 -3.71
CA LYS A 389 -16.71 -17.02 -3.62
C LYS A 389 -17.50 -15.87 -2.98
N LEU A 390 -18.77 -15.74 -3.34
CA LEU A 390 -19.64 -14.69 -2.77
C LEU A 390 -19.99 -15.00 -1.33
N SER A 391 -20.33 -16.25 -1.04
CA SER A 391 -20.64 -16.73 0.31
C SER A 391 -19.48 -16.47 1.27
N ASP A 392 -18.25 -16.77 0.86
CA ASP A 392 -17.04 -16.53 1.66
C ASP A 392 -16.83 -15.03 1.97
N ARG A 393 -16.99 -14.17 0.96
CA ARG A 393 -16.87 -12.71 1.13
C ARG A 393 -17.97 -12.12 2.00
N ILE A 394 -19.21 -12.58 1.87
CA ILE A 394 -20.32 -12.14 2.71
C ILE A 394 -20.11 -12.60 4.15
N CYS A 395 -19.67 -13.85 4.37
CA CYS A 395 -19.33 -14.34 5.70
C CYS A 395 -18.21 -13.51 6.34
N ALA A 396 -17.17 -13.15 5.57
CA ALA A 396 -16.10 -12.28 6.04
C ALA A 396 -16.62 -10.89 6.44
N LEU A 397 -17.51 -10.30 5.62
CA LEU A 397 -18.16 -9.02 5.89
C LEU A 397 -18.99 -9.05 7.17
N ILE A 398 -19.79 -10.10 7.39
CA ILE A 398 -20.56 -10.30 8.64
C ILE A 398 -19.62 -10.27 9.84
N ARG A 399 -18.48 -10.97 9.76
CA ARG A 399 -17.49 -10.97 10.86
C ARG A 399 -16.92 -9.57 11.13
N ARG A 400 -16.67 -8.77 10.08
CA ARG A 400 -16.26 -7.37 10.25
C ARG A 400 -17.35 -6.54 10.92
N GLY A 401 -18.60 -6.73 10.51
CA GLY A 401 -19.76 -6.13 11.17
C GLY A 401 -19.81 -6.44 12.66
N LEU A 402 -19.68 -7.72 13.04
CA LEU A 402 -19.64 -8.14 14.46
C LEU A 402 -18.53 -7.44 15.25
N THR A 403 -17.36 -7.26 14.62
CA THR A 403 -16.21 -6.59 15.26
C THR A 403 -16.44 -5.09 15.43
N PHE A 404 -17.02 -4.44 14.41
CA PHE A 404 -17.28 -3.01 14.38
C PHE A 404 -18.41 -2.60 15.33
N TYR A 405 -19.57 -3.26 15.22
CA TYR A 405 -20.80 -2.92 15.95
C TYR A 405 -20.90 -3.58 17.34
N GLY A 406 -20.17 -4.67 17.58
CA GLY A 406 -20.15 -5.37 18.87
C GLY A 406 -21.54 -5.83 19.30
N GLU A 407 -21.93 -5.53 20.55
CA GLU A 407 -23.23 -5.91 21.11
C GLU A 407 -24.43 -5.28 20.38
N ALA A 408 -24.22 -4.19 19.63
CA ALA A 408 -25.31 -3.59 18.87
C ALA A 408 -25.85 -4.53 17.78
N CYS A 409 -25.10 -5.54 17.36
CA CYS A 409 -25.57 -6.55 16.41
C CYS A 409 -26.65 -7.50 16.97
N LEU A 410 -26.80 -7.61 18.30
CA LEU A 410 -27.66 -8.62 18.93
C LEU A 410 -29.08 -8.73 18.35
N PRO A 411 -29.79 -7.63 18.04
CA PRO A 411 -31.13 -7.72 17.46
C PRO A 411 -31.18 -8.39 16.08
N LEU A 412 -30.07 -8.37 15.32
CA LEU A 412 -29.98 -8.95 13.99
C LEU A 412 -29.49 -10.40 13.99
N ILE A 413 -28.83 -10.87 15.06
CA ILE A 413 -28.17 -12.18 15.08
C ILE A 413 -29.11 -13.34 14.75
N GLY A 414 -30.35 -13.32 15.24
CA GLY A 414 -31.32 -14.37 14.92
C GLY A 414 -31.57 -14.50 13.42
N SER A 415 -31.76 -13.37 12.73
CA SER A 415 -31.93 -13.35 11.26
C SER A 415 -30.65 -13.76 10.53
N VAL A 416 -29.48 -13.34 11.02
CA VAL A 416 -28.19 -13.73 10.43
C VAL A 416 -27.98 -15.24 10.52
N LEU A 417 -28.24 -15.85 11.68
CA LEU A 417 -28.08 -17.28 11.89
C LEU A 417 -29.05 -18.09 11.03
N GLU A 418 -30.28 -17.63 10.85
CA GLU A 418 -31.27 -18.28 9.98
C GLU A 418 -30.79 -18.29 8.52
N GLU A 419 -30.39 -17.15 7.97
CA GLU A 419 -29.92 -17.02 6.57
C GLU A 419 -28.65 -17.82 6.30
N VAL A 420 -27.66 -17.73 7.19
CA VAL A 420 -26.40 -18.49 7.09
C VAL A 420 -26.68 -19.99 7.15
N THR A 421 -27.62 -20.42 7.99
CA THR A 421 -28.00 -21.84 8.12
C THR A 421 -28.71 -22.34 6.87
N ALA A 422 -29.70 -21.60 6.38
CA ALA A 422 -30.39 -21.92 5.13
C ALA A 422 -29.42 -21.96 3.94
N GLY A 423 -28.49 -21.00 3.87
CA GLY A 423 -27.42 -20.96 2.89
C GLY A 423 -26.51 -22.20 2.94
N PHE A 424 -26.17 -22.68 4.14
CA PHE A 424 -25.42 -23.93 4.31
C PHE A 424 -26.21 -25.15 3.87
N GLU A 425 -27.47 -25.27 4.26
CA GLU A 425 -28.34 -26.39 3.88
C GLU A 425 -28.45 -26.52 2.35
N ALA A 426 -28.62 -25.38 1.67
CA ALA A 426 -28.77 -25.32 0.22
C ALA A 426 -27.45 -25.56 -0.54
N SER A 427 -26.33 -25.01 -0.07
CA SER A 427 -25.07 -24.98 -0.85
C SER A 427 -23.97 -25.93 -0.36
N GLY A 428 -23.98 -26.29 0.92
CA GLY A 428 -22.88 -27.01 1.57
C GLY A 428 -21.59 -26.18 1.74
N CYS A 429 -21.61 -24.86 1.56
CA CYS A 429 -20.41 -24.03 1.68
C CYS A 429 -19.92 -23.93 3.12
N SER A 430 -18.67 -24.32 3.38
CA SER A 430 -18.08 -24.31 4.73
C SER A 430 -17.94 -22.92 5.36
N SER A 431 -17.95 -21.85 4.56
CA SER A 431 -17.94 -20.46 5.05
C SER A 431 -19.10 -20.15 6.00
N TYR A 432 -20.26 -20.77 5.79
CA TYR A 432 -21.44 -20.60 6.64
C TYR A 432 -21.25 -21.24 8.03
N LEU A 433 -20.60 -22.40 8.10
CA LEU A 433 -20.21 -23.02 9.38
C LEU A 433 -19.20 -22.14 10.12
N TRP A 434 -18.20 -21.64 9.38
CA TRP A 434 -17.18 -20.75 9.95
C TRP A 434 -17.79 -19.49 10.56
N ILE A 435 -18.68 -18.79 9.85
CA ILE A 435 -19.26 -17.56 10.38
C ILE A 435 -20.20 -17.84 11.56
N THR A 436 -20.92 -18.97 11.57
CA THR A 436 -21.73 -19.40 12.72
C THR A 436 -20.86 -19.57 13.97
N SER A 437 -19.71 -20.25 13.84
CA SER A 437 -18.72 -20.36 14.92
C SER A 437 -18.20 -18.99 15.38
N LYS A 438 -17.95 -18.05 14.45
CA LYS A 438 -17.51 -16.69 14.80
C LYS A 438 -18.59 -15.85 15.50
N ILE A 439 -19.87 -16.06 15.18
CA ILE A 439 -20.98 -15.43 15.90
C ILE A 439 -21.00 -15.92 17.36
N VAL A 440 -20.90 -17.23 17.57
CA VAL A 440 -20.87 -17.81 18.93
C VAL A 440 -19.65 -17.30 19.72
N ALA A 441 -18.47 -17.27 19.08
CA ALA A 441 -17.24 -16.79 19.71
C ALA A 441 -17.24 -15.28 20.02
N ALA A 442 -18.07 -14.49 19.32
CA ALA A 442 -18.19 -13.06 19.57
C ALA A 442 -18.97 -12.74 20.87
N PHE A 443 -19.78 -13.68 21.38
CA PHE A 443 -20.64 -13.48 22.55
C PHE A 443 -20.56 -14.66 23.55
N PRO A 444 -19.37 -14.97 24.11
CA PRO A 444 -19.14 -16.22 24.85
C PRO A 444 -19.89 -16.32 26.20
N GLU A 445 -20.12 -15.20 26.88
CA GLU A 445 -20.76 -15.16 28.20
C GLU A 445 -22.27 -14.85 28.13
N ARG A 446 -22.85 -14.82 26.92
CA ARG A 446 -24.23 -14.38 26.74
C ARG A 446 -25.21 -15.49 27.10
N THR A 447 -26.06 -15.22 28.09
CA THR A 447 -27.11 -16.14 28.57
C THR A 447 -28.51 -15.77 28.10
N ASP A 448 -28.65 -14.91 27.08
CA ASP A 448 -29.94 -14.49 26.56
C ASP A 448 -30.69 -15.68 25.92
N PRO A 449 -31.93 -16.00 26.35
CA PRO A 449 -32.64 -17.18 25.86
C PRO A 449 -32.90 -17.17 24.35
N ASN A 450 -33.14 -16.00 23.75
CA ASN A 450 -33.42 -15.90 22.32
C ASN A 450 -32.15 -16.15 21.50
N PHE A 451 -31.02 -15.59 21.94
CA PHE A 451 -29.72 -15.84 21.35
C PHE A 451 -29.34 -17.33 21.44
N LEU A 452 -29.45 -17.93 22.64
CA LEU A 452 -29.12 -19.34 22.84
C LEU A 452 -30.00 -20.26 22.00
N SER A 453 -31.30 -19.98 21.92
CA SER A 453 -32.24 -20.74 21.08
C SER A 453 -31.88 -20.64 19.60
N ALA A 454 -31.54 -19.45 19.09
CA ALA A 454 -31.13 -19.26 17.70
C ALA A 454 -29.82 -20.01 17.38
N VAL A 455 -28.84 -19.96 18.28
CA VAL A 455 -27.57 -20.70 18.13
C VAL A 455 -27.81 -22.21 18.14
N GLN A 456 -28.65 -22.70 19.07
CA GLN A 456 -28.99 -24.13 19.15
C GLN A 456 -29.67 -24.60 17.86
N LEU A 457 -30.67 -23.86 17.36
CA LEU A 457 -31.37 -24.20 16.14
C LEU A 457 -30.43 -24.23 14.92
N ALA A 458 -29.55 -23.23 14.81
CA ALA A 458 -28.53 -23.19 13.75
C ALA A 458 -27.59 -24.40 13.83
N PHE A 459 -27.11 -24.74 15.03
CA PHE A 459 -26.22 -25.89 15.25
C PHE A 459 -26.88 -27.21 14.87
N GLU A 460 -28.13 -27.45 15.29
CA GLU A 460 -28.86 -28.68 14.98
C GLU A 460 -29.05 -28.86 13.46
N ARG A 461 -29.52 -27.80 12.78
CA ARG A 461 -29.74 -27.79 11.33
C ARG A 461 -28.45 -27.99 10.53
N GLN A 462 -27.40 -27.26 10.88
CA GLN A 462 -26.10 -27.38 10.22
C GLN A 462 -25.49 -28.78 10.44
N SER A 463 -25.54 -29.30 11.67
CA SER A 463 -25.04 -30.64 11.99
C SER A 463 -25.76 -31.73 11.18
N ASN A 464 -27.10 -31.64 11.10
CA ASN A 464 -27.91 -32.56 10.30
C ASN A 464 -27.50 -32.58 8.82
N ARG A 465 -27.04 -31.44 8.27
CA ARG A 465 -26.55 -31.37 6.89
C ARG A 465 -25.10 -31.87 6.73
N VAL A 466 -24.24 -31.72 7.74
CA VAL A 466 -22.84 -32.17 7.70
C VAL A 466 -22.74 -33.70 7.62
N PHE A 467 -23.55 -34.46 8.38
CA PHE A 467 -23.45 -35.93 8.41
C PHE A 467 -23.64 -36.60 7.03
N PRO A 468 -24.65 -36.23 6.22
CA PRO A 468 -24.74 -36.71 4.83
C PRO A 468 -23.54 -36.33 3.97
N LEU A 469 -23.02 -35.10 4.09
CA LEU A 469 -21.89 -34.62 3.28
C LEU A 469 -20.58 -35.38 3.57
N LEU A 470 -20.38 -35.81 4.82
CA LEU A 470 -19.24 -36.64 5.23
C LEU A 470 -19.27 -38.05 4.61
N ASN A 471 -20.46 -38.59 4.36
CA ASN A 471 -20.64 -39.92 3.76
C ASN A 471 -20.47 -39.91 2.23
N GLU A 472 -20.54 -38.75 1.57
CA GLU A 472 -20.47 -38.62 0.10
C GLU A 472 -19.04 -38.37 -0.47
N ASN A 473 -17.97 -38.73 0.25
CA ASN A 473 -16.56 -38.67 -0.21
C ASN A 473 -15.96 -37.25 -0.45
N ASN A 474 -16.60 -36.16 -0.06
CA ASN A 474 -16.01 -34.80 -0.14
C ASN A 474 -15.32 -34.36 1.16
N VAL A 475 -14.44 -35.22 1.69
CA VAL A 475 -13.77 -35.06 2.99
C VAL A 475 -12.83 -33.84 3.02
N SER A 476 -12.37 -33.35 1.87
CA SER A 476 -11.41 -32.23 1.77
C SER A 476 -11.96 -30.86 2.22
N LEU A 477 -13.28 -30.69 2.33
CA LEU A 477 -13.93 -29.41 2.67
C LEU A 477 -14.22 -29.21 4.17
N LEU A 478 -14.14 -30.27 4.98
CA LEU A 478 -14.59 -30.26 6.39
C LEU A 478 -13.46 -30.33 7.43
N ILE A 479 -12.21 -30.64 7.03
CA ILE A 479 -11.10 -30.90 7.98
C ILE A 479 -10.63 -29.65 8.76
N VAL A 480 -11.09 -28.43 8.43
CA VAL A 480 -10.55 -27.20 9.06
C VAL A 480 -11.33 -26.74 10.30
N PHE A 481 -12.46 -27.36 10.67
CA PHE A 481 -13.41 -26.71 11.60
C PHE A 481 -13.92 -27.48 12.83
N PHE A 482 -13.25 -28.56 13.23
CA PHE A 482 -13.38 -29.05 14.61
C PHE A 482 -12.27 -28.50 15.50
#